data_AF-A0A946B041-F1
#
_entry.id   AF-A0A946B041-F1
#
_cell.length_a   1.000
_cell.length_b   1.000
_cell.length_c   1.000
_cell.angle_alpha   90.00
_cell.angle_beta   90.00
_cell.angle_gamma   90.00
#
_symmetry.space_group_name_H-M   'P 1'
#
loop_
_entity.id
_entity.type
_entity.pdbx_description
1 polymer ?
#
loop_
_entity_poly.entity_id
_entity_poly.type
_entity_poly.pdbx_seq_one_letter_code
_entity_poly.pdbx_strand_id
1 'polypeptide(L)'
;QLRPKAIRKRYVRMDLLPDSEIDEKEAQNALPPLLRGYLRLGAMIGDGAVIDEQFDTVDVCVVVRTDQLAADYAKRYQSVRERTVAGDAVGADLGA
;
A
#
# COMPACT_ATOMS: atom_id res chain seq x y z
N GLN A 1 1.73 -12.35 9.45
CA GLN A 1 1.73 -11.02 8.79
C GLN A 1 2.31 -11.19 7.39
N LEU A 2 1.69 -10.63 6.35
CA LEU A 2 2.31 -10.55 5.03
C LEU A 2 3.40 -9.49 5.06
N ARG A 3 4.60 -9.84 4.61
CA ARG A 3 5.73 -8.91 4.53
C ARG A 3 6.50 -9.16 3.23
N PRO A 4 5.92 -8.78 2.07
CA PRO A 4 6.59 -8.93 0.78
C PRO A 4 7.94 -8.24 0.81
N LYS A 5 8.96 -8.86 0.22
CA LYS A 5 10.31 -8.30 0.20
C LYS A 5 10.60 -7.67 -1.16
N ALA A 6 11.16 -6.46 -1.14
CA ALA A 6 11.66 -5.81 -2.35
C ALA A 6 12.67 -6.72 -3.06
N ILE A 7 12.67 -6.69 -4.39
CA ILE A 7 13.54 -7.56 -5.18
C ILE A 7 15.01 -7.30 -4.84
N ARG A 8 15.78 -8.38 -4.70
CA ARG A 8 17.17 -8.32 -4.20
C ARG A 8 18.03 -7.26 -4.90
N LYS A 9 17.92 -7.13 -6.21
CA LYS A 9 18.73 -6.21 -7.03
C LYS A 9 18.42 -4.71 -6.82
N ARG A 10 17.26 -4.38 -6.24
CA ARG A 10 16.83 -2.99 -5.96
C ARG A 10 16.44 -2.80 -4.49
N TYR A 11 16.80 -3.74 -3.63
CA TYR A 11 16.42 -3.69 -2.22
C TYR A 11 17.11 -2.51 -1.54
N VAL A 12 16.31 -1.60 -1.01
CA VAL A 12 16.77 -0.51 -0.15
C VAL A 12 16.24 -0.75 1.25
N ARG A 13 17.14 -0.70 2.22
CA ARG A 13 16.81 -0.83 3.64
C ARG A 13 15.95 0.36 4.09
N MET A 14 14.91 0.13 4.89
CA MET A 14 14.01 1.18 5.39
C MET A 14 14.20 1.53 6.88
N ASP A 15 14.87 0.69 7.67
CA ASP A 15 15.32 0.99 9.04
C ASP A 15 16.51 1.97 9.00
N LEU A 16 16.23 3.20 8.60
CA LEU A 16 17.21 4.29 8.51
C LEU A 16 17.54 4.90 9.88
N LEU A 17 16.63 4.74 10.84
CA LEU A 17 16.78 5.20 12.23
C LEU A 17 16.66 3.99 13.16
N PRO A 18 17.39 3.95 14.28
CA PRO A 18 17.13 2.99 15.34
C PRO A 18 15.79 3.26 16.01
N ASP A 19 15.13 2.21 16.49
CA ASP A 19 13.80 2.31 17.12
C ASP A 19 13.75 3.31 18.28
N SER A 20 14.85 3.48 19.03
CA SER A 20 14.95 4.42 20.14
C SER A 20 14.94 5.90 19.73
N GLU A 21 15.19 6.19 18.44
CA GLU A 21 15.22 7.55 17.89
C GLU A 21 13.89 7.92 17.21
N ILE A 22 12.90 7.01 17.20
CA ILE A 22 11.59 7.26 16.60
C ILE A 22 10.68 7.93 17.63
N ASP A 23 10.37 9.22 17.42
CA ASP A 23 9.24 9.87 18.09
C ASP A 23 7.94 9.47 17.37
N GLU A 24 7.16 8.59 18.01
CA GLU A 24 5.90 8.09 17.45
C GLU A 24 4.89 9.21 17.13
N LYS A 25 4.86 10.27 17.95
CA LYS A 25 3.90 11.36 17.81
C LYS A 25 4.29 12.23 16.62
N GLU A 26 5.57 12.56 16.49
CA GLU A 26 6.08 13.29 15.33
C GLU A 26 5.88 12.48 14.04
N ALA A 27 6.22 11.20 14.03
CA ALA A 27 6.02 10.30 12.90
C ALA A 27 4.55 10.23 12.50
N GLN A 28 3.64 10.07 13.46
CA GLN A 28 2.20 10.09 13.19
C GLN A 28 1.75 11.43 12.61
N ASN A 29 2.29 12.57 13.04
CA ASN A 29 1.94 13.87 12.49
C ASN A 29 2.48 14.07 11.07
N ALA A 30 3.69 13.59 10.79
CA ALA A 30 4.32 13.65 9.47
C ALA A 30 3.66 12.74 8.43
N LEU A 31 2.99 11.66 8.86
CA LEU A 31 2.32 10.72 7.95
C LEU A 31 1.23 11.41 7.11
N PRO A 32 1.34 11.37 5.76
CA PRO A 32 0.30 11.84 4.87
C PRO A 32 -1.05 11.16 5.13
N PRO A 33 -2.19 11.84 4.87
CA PRO A 33 -3.52 11.29 5.13
C PRO A 33 -3.77 9.91 4.49
N LEU A 34 -3.24 9.68 3.29
CA LEU A 34 -3.40 8.42 2.56
C LEU A 34 -2.72 7.24 3.29
N LEU A 35 -1.46 7.39 3.68
CA LEU A 35 -0.72 6.35 4.40
C LEU A 35 -1.35 6.06 5.76
N ARG A 36 -1.78 7.10 6.47
CA ARG A 36 -2.52 6.96 7.73
C ARG A 36 -3.83 6.19 7.53
N GLY A 37 -4.52 6.42 6.41
CA GLY A 37 -5.71 5.67 6.00
C GLY A 37 -5.42 4.17 5.85
N TYR A 38 -4.36 3.80 5.14
CA TYR A 38 -3.98 2.40 4.98
C TYR A 38 -3.62 1.73 6.31
N LEU A 39 -2.83 2.39 7.16
CA LEU A 39 -2.49 1.85 8.49
C LEU A 39 -3.73 1.63 9.36
N ARG A 40 -4.71 2.54 9.34
CA ARG A 40 -5.99 2.37 10.04
C ARG A 40 -6.80 1.16 9.54
N LEU A 41 -6.62 0.77 8.29
CA LEU A 41 -7.23 -0.43 7.71
C LEU A 41 -6.44 -1.71 8.00
N GLY A 42 -5.41 -1.66 8.85
CA GLY A 42 -4.56 -2.80 9.15
C GLY A 42 -3.58 -3.14 8.03
N ALA A 43 -3.19 -2.15 7.21
CA ALA A 43 -2.20 -2.37 6.17
C ALA A 43 -0.88 -2.88 6.74
N MET A 44 -0.25 -3.79 6.00
CA MET A 44 1.07 -4.32 6.27
C MET A 44 2.06 -3.72 5.27
N ILE A 45 3.23 -3.32 5.75
CA ILE A 45 4.29 -2.72 4.95
C ILE A 45 5.34 -3.79 4.61
N GLY A 46 5.82 -3.79 3.38
CA GLY A 46 6.85 -4.71 2.89
C GLY A 46 8.21 -4.54 3.56
N ASP A 47 9.08 -5.53 3.36
CA ASP A 47 10.50 -5.47 3.72
C ASP A 47 11.32 -4.87 2.56
N GLY A 48 11.85 -3.68 2.80
CA GLY A 48 12.62 -2.90 1.84
C GLY A 48 11.77 -2.04 0.90
N ALA A 49 12.42 -1.03 0.35
CA ALA A 49 11.91 -0.14 -0.69
C ALA A 49 12.65 -0.36 -2.01
N VAL A 50 12.14 0.28 -3.06
CA VAL A 50 12.79 0.38 -4.37
C VAL A 50 12.86 1.87 -4.75
N ILE A 51 14.05 2.38 -5.07
CA ILE A 51 14.21 3.74 -5.61
C ILE A 51 13.97 3.67 -7.11
N ASP A 52 12.97 4.41 -7.61
CA ASP A 52 12.68 4.58 -9.03
C ASP A 52 13.21 5.92 -9.55
N GLU A 53 14.42 5.87 -10.10
CA GLU A 53 15.11 7.04 -10.66
C GLU A 53 14.41 7.62 -11.90
N GLN A 54 13.58 6.84 -12.62
CA GLN A 54 12.88 7.34 -13.80
C GLN A 54 11.75 8.29 -13.43
N PHE A 55 11.12 8.06 -12.28
CA PHE A 55 9.98 8.83 -11.78
C PHE A 55 10.32 9.71 -10.57
N ASP A 56 11.56 9.64 -10.08
CA ASP A 56 12.02 10.30 -8.85
C ASP A 56 11.17 9.92 -7.63
N THR A 57 10.88 8.62 -7.49
CA THR A 57 10.06 8.07 -6.40
C THR A 57 10.77 7.00 -5.60
N VAL A 58 10.22 6.73 -4.42
CA VAL A 58 10.56 5.57 -3.60
C VAL A 58 9.30 4.74 -3.43
N ASP A 59 9.34 3.51 -3.95
CA ASP A 59 8.21 2.60 -3.92
C ASP A 59 8.32 1.65 -2.72
N VAL A 60 7.22 1.54 -1.98
CA VAL A 60 7.07 0.63 -0.84
C VAL A 60 5.82 -0.21 -1.04
N CYS A 61 5.95 -1.54 -0.87
CA CYS A 61 4.80 -2.43 -0.98
C CYS A 61 3.89 -2.28 0.24
N VAL A 62 2.62 -1.93 0.01
CA VAL A 62 1.57 -1.85 1.03
C VAL A 62 0.49 -2.88 0.72
N VAL A 63 0.18 -3.74 1.69
CA VAL A 63 -0.81 -4.81 1.53
C VAL A 63 -1.94 -4.63 2.53
N VAL A 64 -3.17 -4.55 2.04
CA VAL A 64 -4.38 -4.55 2.86
C VAL A 64 -5.14 -5.85 2.61
N ARG A 65 -5.48 -6.54 3.69
CA ARG A 65 -6.31 -7.74 3.63
C ARG A 65 -7.78 -7.36 3.63
N THR A 66 -8.47 -7.63 2.52
CA THR A 66 -9.87 -7.25 2.34
C THR A 66 -10.82 -8.03 3.24
N ASP A 67 -10.45 -9.25 3.63
CA ASP A 67 -11.18 -10.08 4.60
C ASP A 67 -11.06 -9.59 6.05
N GLN A 68 -10.17 -8.63 6.31
CA GLN A 68 -9.95 -8.01 7.62
C GLN A 68 -10.48 -6.56 7.69
N LEU A 69 -11.10 -6.07 6.61
CA LEU A 69 -11.73 -4.75 6.60
C LEU A 69 -12.99 -4.76 7.47
N ALA A 70 -13.18 -3.70 8.27
CA ALA A 70 -14.46 -3.47 8.95
C ALA A 70 -15.61 -3.44 7.93
N ALA A 71 -16.78 -3.95 8.30
CA ALA A 71 -17.90 -4.22 7.40
C ALA A 71 -18.29 -3.02 6.51
N ASP A 72 -18.26 -1.80 7.06
CA ASP A 72 -18.59 -0.57 6.32
C ASP A 72 -17.55 -0.20 5.25
N TYR A 73 -16.28 -0.52 5.47
CA TYR A 73 -15.21 -0.35 4.49
C TYR A 73 -15.22 -1.46 3.45
N ALA A 74 -15.53 -2.70 3.86
CA ALA A 74 -15.67 -3.83 2.96
C ALA A 74 -16.77 -3.60 1.91
N LYS A 75 -17.94 -3.07 2.32
CA LYS A 75 -19.06 -2.76 1.42
C LYS A 75 -18.69 -1.73 0.35
N ARG A 76 -17.97 -0.67 0.73
CA ARG A 76 -17.46 0.34 -0.22
C ARG A 76 -16.46 -0.28 -1.19
N TYR A 77 -15.52 -1.08 -0.70
CA TYR A 77 -14.52 -1.74 -1.55
C TYR A 77 -15.16 -2.74 -2.53
N GLN A 78 -16.13 -3.54 -2.10
CA GLN A 78 -16.88 -4.46 -2.96
C GLN A 78 -17.58 -3.71 -4.11
N SER A 79 -18.26 -2.60 -3.80
CA SER A 79 -18.93 -1.78 -4.82
C SER A 79 -17.97 -1.15 -5.84
N VAL A 80 -16.73 -0.84 -5.45
CA VAL A 80 -15.67 -0.38 -6.37
C VAL A 80 -15.16 -1.54 -7.21
N ARG A 81 -14.89 -2.68 -6.59
CA ARG A 81 -14.39 -3.88 -7.27
C ARG A 81 -15.36 -4.37 -8.36
N GLU A 82 -16.66 -4.38 -8.08
CA GLU A 82 -17.70 -4.74 -9.06
C GLU A 82 -17.73 -3.78 -10.25
N ARG A 83 -17.54 -2.48 -10.03
CA ARG A 83 -17.46 -1.47 -11.11
C ARG A 83 -16.19 -1.58 -11.93
N THR A 84 -15.04 -1.82 -11.29
CA THR A 84 -13.75 -2.00 -12.01
C THR A 84 -13.79 -3.26 -12.86
N VAL A 85 -14.24 -4.40 -12.32
CA VAL A 85 -14.38 -5.65 -13.07
C VAL A 85 -15.37 -5.51 -14.23
N ALA A 86 -16.48 -4.80 -14.03
CA ALA A 86 -17.44 -4.52 -15.11
C ALA A 86 -16.84 -3.60 -16.19
N GLY A 87 -16.01 -2.62 -15.84
CA GLY A 87 -15.31 -1.75 -16.79
C GLY A 87 -14.25 -2.47 -17.61
N ASP A 88 -13.47 -3.35 -16.96
CA ASP A 88 -12.43 -4.15 -17.62
C ASP A 88 -13.04 -5.16 -18.61
N ALA A 89 -14.23 -5.70 -18.31
CA ALA A 89 -14.97 -6.58 -19.22
C ALA A 89 -15.51 -5.85 -20.47
N VAL A 90 -15.89 -4.58 -20.34
CA VAL A 90 -16.37 -3.75 -21.47
C VAL A 90 -15.22 -3.30 -22.38
N GLY A 91 -14.02 -3.05 -21.82
CA GLY A 91 -12.83 -2.71 -22.60
C GLY A 91 -12.28 -3.85 -23.45
N ALA A 92 -12.53 -5.11 -23.06
CA ALA A 92 -12.10 -6.29 -23.81
C ALA A 92 -12.95 -6.58 -25.06
N ASP A 93 -14.18 -6.05 -25.15
CA ASP A 93 -15.14 -6.34 -26.23
C ASP A 93 -15.10 -5.33 -27.40
N LEU A 94 -14.29 -4.26 -27.27
CA LEU A 94 -14.12 -3.23 -28.31
C LEU A 94 -12.81 -3.38 -29.12
N GLY A 95 -12.09 -4.49 -28.92
CA GLY A 95 -10.77 -4.75 -29.52
C GLY A 95 -10.69 -6.02 -30.37
N ALA A 96 -11.82 -6.54 -30.86
CA ALA A 96 -11.89 -7.70 -31.77
C ALA A 96 -12.27 -7.28 -33.20
#